data_AF-A0A958L0P3-F1
#
_entry.id   AF-A0A958L0P3-F1
#
_cell.length_a   1.000
_cell.length_b   1.000
_cell.length_c   1.000
_cell.angle_alpha   90.00
_cell.angle_beta   90.00
_cell.angle_gamma   90.00
#
_symmetry.space_group_name_H-M   'P 1'
#
loop_
_entity.id
_entity.type
_entity.pdbx_description
1 polymer ?
#
loop_
_entity_poly.entity_id
_entity_poly.type
_entity_poly.pdbx_seq_one_letter_code
_entity_poly.pdbx_strand_id
1 'polypeptide(L)' 'MNTHRFRGLSAHQRALVAVAVLLDGLEATIYLQNDALNGEGLAKAAEELCQQEPNLRMPLLGTELRQALSELEGF' A
#
# COMPACT_ATOMS: atom_id res chain seq x y z
N MET A 1 -9.47 -12.27 -2.93
CA MET A 1 -8.33 -11.45 -2.50
C MET A 1 -8.21 -10.29 -3.49
N ASN A 2 -8.79 -9.13 -3.18
CA ASN A 2 -8.76 -7.96 -4.08
C ASN A 2 -7.57 -7.08 -3.68
N THR A 3 -6.45 -7.24 -4.39
CA THR A 3 -5.29 -6.33 -4.32
C THR A 3 -4.96 -5.75 -5.69
N HIS A 4 -5.96 -5.77 -6.59
CA HIS A 4 -5.79 -5.39 -7.99
C HIS A 4 -5.36 -3.93 -8.14
N ARG A 5 -5.88 -3.02 -7.31
CA ARG A 5 -5.46 -1.61 -7.35
C ARG A 5 -4.03 -1.46 -6.87
N PHE A 6 -3.71 -2.08 -5.74
CA PHE A 6 -2.36 -2.04 -5.17
C PHE A 6 -1.29 -2.55 -6.15
N ARG A 7 -1.54 -3.65 -6.84
CA ARG A 7 -0.59 -4.20 -7.84
C ARG A 7 -0.40 -3.32 -9.08
N GLY A 8 -1.40 -2.52 -9.43
CA GLY A 8 -1.32 -1.57 -10.54
C GLY A 8 -0.55 -0.29 -10.24
N LEU A 9 -0.18 -0.06 -8.98
CA LEU A 9 0.60 1.10 -8.57
C LEU A 9 2.07 0.96 -8.98
N SER A 10 2.72 2.12 -9.20
CA SER A 10 4.18 2.17 -9.35
C SER A 10 4.89 1.68 -8.09
N ALA A 11 6.16 1.29 -8.19
CA ALA A 11 6.96 0.84 -7.05
C ALA A 11 6.95 1.86 -5.89
N HIS A 12 7.12 3.16 -6.21
CA HIS A 12 7.06 4.23 -5.22
C HIS A 12 5.72 4.27 -4.47
N GLN A 13 4.62 4.21 -5.22
CA GLN A 13 3.27 4.23 -4.65
C GLN A 13 2.95 2.97 -3.85
N ARG A 14 3.41 1.78 -4.29
CA ARG A 14 3.27 0.54 -3.51
C ARG A 14 4.03 0.63 -2.19
N ALA A 15 5.26 1.12 -2.21
CA ALA A 15 6.03 1.33 -0.99
C ALA A 15 5.33 2.28 -0.03
N LEU A 16 4.83 3.41 -0.53
CA LEU A 16 4.10 4.40 0.26
C LEU A 16 2.84 3.81 0.91
N VAL A 17 1.99 3.13 0.13
CA VAL A 17 0.78 2.48 0.63
C VAL A 17 1.12 1.39 1.65
N ALA A 18 2.14 0.57 1.39
CA ALA A 18 2.54 -0.47 2.30
C ALA A 18 3.03 0.09 3.64
N VAL A 19 3.84 1.16 3.63
CA VAL A 19 4.27 1.85 4.85
C VAL A 19 3.07 2.43 5.60
N ALA A 20 2.16 3.12 4.92
CA ALA A 20 0.98 3.72 5.55
C ALA A 20 0.11 2.65 6.25
N VAL A 21 -0.17 1.53 5.59
CA VAL A 21 -1.00 0.45 6.15
C VAL A 21 -0.28 -0.34 7.25
N LEU A 22 1.05 -0.50 7.16
CA LEU A 22 1.84 -1.13 8.22
C LEU A 22 1.90 -0.26 9.48
N LEU A 23 1.98 1.06 9.31
CA LEU A 23 2.04 2.03 10.41
C LEU A 23 0.68 2.14 11.10
N ASP A 24 -0.38 2.33 10.30
CA ASP A 24 -1.73 2.52 10.80
C ASP A 24 -2.75 2.03 9.77
N GLY A 25 -3.13 0.76 9.87
CA GLY A 25 -4.08 0.15 8.96
C GLY A 25 -5.51 0.71 9.04
N LEU A 26 -5.86 1.57 10.01
CA LEU A 26 -7.19 2.19 10.05
C LEU A 26 -7.15 3.57 9.38
N GLU A 27 -6.13 4.36 9.71
CA GLU A 27 -5.99 5.75 9.25
C GLU A 27 -5.12 5.90 7.99
N ALA A 28 -4.55 4.81 7.46
CA ALA A 28 -3.73 4.79 6.24
C ALA A 28 -4.35 5.59 5.08
N THR A 29 -5.66 5.47 4.91
CA THR A 29 -6.41 6.14 3.84
C THR A 29 -6.38 7.66 3.98
N ILE A 30 -6.42 8.20 5.21
CA ILE A 30 -6.41 9.65 5.48
C ILE A 30 -5.06 10.26 5.12
N TYR A 31 -3.95 9.58 5.46
CA TYR A 31 -2.61 10.05 5.08
C TYR A 31 -2.44 10.10 3.55
N LEU A 32 -2.98 9.09 2.85
CA LEU A 32 -2.82 8.94 1.42
C LEU A 32 -3.76 9.85 0.61
N GLN A 33 -4.96 10.16 1.10
CA GLN A 33 -5.89 11.09 0.45
C GLN A 33 -5.34 12.51 0.30
N ASN A 34 -4.38 12.90 1.15
CA ASN A 34 -3.75 14.22 1.09
C ASN A 34 -2.78 14.38 -0.09
N ASP A 35 -2.49 13.31 -0.85
CA ASP A 35 -1.76 13.42 -2.11
C ASP A 35 -2.65 14.05 -3.19
N ALA A 36 -2.28 15.25 -3.63
CA ALA A 36 -3.07 16.08 -4.54
C ALA A 36 -3.29 15.49 -5.94
N LEU A 37 -2.49 14.49 -6.35
CA LEU A 37 -2.53 13.92 -7.70
C LEU A 37 -3.05 12.48 -7.70
N ASN A 38 -2.67 11.67 -6.72
CA ASN A 38 -2.94 10.23 -6.69
C ASN A 38 -3.77 9.81 -5.47
N GLY A 39 -4.15 10.73 -4.59
CA GLY A 39 -4.63 10.40 -3.25
C GLY A 39 -5.85 9.50 -3.20
N GLU A 40 -6.82 9.67 -4.10
CA GLU A 40 -8.01 8.79 -4.16
C GLU A 40 -7.63 7.35 -4.54
N GLY A 41 -6.72 7.18 -5.50
CA GLY A 41 -6.27 5.86 -5.96
C GLY A 41 -5.45 5.13 -4.88
N LEU A 42 -4.57 5.86 -4.20
CA LEU A 42 -3.77 5.33 -3.10
C LEU A 42 -4.64 4.95 -1.90
N ALA A 43 -5.61 5.79 -1.55
CA ALA A 43 -6.53 5.52 -0.46
C ALA A 43 -7.40 4.28 -0.73
N LYS A 44 -7.94 4.12 -1.94
CA LYS A 44 -8.69 2.90 -2.31
C LYS A 44 -7.82 1.65 -2.27
N ALA A 45 -6.56 1.74 -2.69
CA ALA A 45 -5.62 0.62 -2.60
C ALA A 45 -5.32 0.26 -1.14
N ALA A 46 -5.15 1.25 -0.26
CA ALA A 46 -4.99 1.03 1.17
C ALA A 46 -6.25 0.40 1.79
N GLU A 47 -7.45 0.91 1.47
CA GLU A 47 -8.72 0.38 1.97
C GLU A 47 -8.90 -1.11 1.62
N GLU A 48 -8.61 -1.50 0.37
CA GLU A 48 -8.63 -2.89 -0.08
C GLU A 48 -7.69 -3.81 0.74
N LEU A 49 -6.53 -3.29 1.12
CA LEU A 49 -5.57 -4.00 1.98
C LEU A 49 -6.05 -4.05 3.43
N CYS A 50 -6.66 -2.99 3.92
CA CYS A 50 -7.13 -2.88 5.30
C CYS A 50 -8.32 -3.79 5.59
N GLN A 51 -9.13 -4.13 4.58
CA GLN A 51 -10.19 -5.13 4.65
C GLN A 51 -9.68 -6.58 4.87
N GLN A 52 -8.36 -6.81 4.75
CA GLN A 52 -7.78 -8.12 5.03
C GLN A 52 -7.54 -8.34 6.52
N GLU A 53 -7.70 -9.59 6.94
CA GLU A 53 -7.33 -10.04 8.27
C GLU A 53 -5.88 -9.65 8.60
N PRO A 54 -5.60 -9.04 9.77
CA PRO A 54 -4.26 -8.57 10.13
C PRO A 54 -3.16 -9.63 9.96
N ASN A 55 -3.46 -10.89 10.31
CA ASN A 55 -2.51 -12.00 10.22
C ASN A 55 -2.12 -12.36 8.77
N LEU A 56 -2.96 -12.03 7.79
CA LEU A 56 -2.67 -12.22 6.36
C LEU A 56 -2.07 -10.96 5.76
N ARG A 57 -2.57 -9.79 6.18
CA ARG A 57 -2.17 -8.48 5.70
C ARG A 57 -0.71 -8.16 6.00
N MET A 58 -0.25 -8.41 7.23
CA MET A 58 1.09 -7.99 7.67
C MET A 58 2.23 -8.70 6.90
N PRO A 59 2.22 -10.03 6.71
CA PRO A 59 3.25 -10.71 5.90
C PRO A 59 3.21 -10.30 4.42
N LEU A 60 2.01 -10.12 3.86
CA LEU A 60 1.82 -9.66 2.48
C LEU A 60 2.48 -8.28 2.29
N LEU A 61 2.11 -7.31 3.13
CA LEU A 61 2.64 -5.95 3.04
C LEU A 61 4.16 -5.89 3.22
N GLY A 62 4.73 -6.69 4.13
CA GLY A 62 6.18 -6.78 4.30
C GLY A 62 6.90 -7.30 3.05
N THR A 63 6.30 -8.28 2.36
CA THR A 63 6.83 -8.83 1.11
C THR A 63 6.74 -7.80 -0.02
N GLU A 64 5.57 -7.18 -0.19
CA GLU A 64 5.32 -6.20 -1.24
C GLU A 64 6.16 -4.93 -1.05
N LEU A 65 6.35 -4.48 0.19
CA LEU A 65 7.24 -3.36 0.49
C LEU A 65 8.69 -3.67 0.10
N ARG A 66 9.19 -4.86 0.46
CA ARG A 66 10.54 -5.28 0.08
C ARG A 66 10.71 -5.29 -1.43
N GLN A 67 9.74 -5.86 -2.16
CA GLN A 67 9.78 -5.89 -3.62
C GLN A 67 9.76 -4.47 -4.22
N ALA A 68 8.88 -3.60 -3.71
CA ALA A 68 8.80 -2.21 -4.15
C ALA A 68 10.12 -1.46 -3.93
N LEU A 69 10.80 -1.68 -2.80
CA LEU A 69 12.12 -1.09 -2.54
C LEU A 69 13.19 -1.62 -3.48
N SER A 70 13.22 -2.93 -3.76
CA SER A 70 14.16 -3.51 -4.74
C SER A 70 13.98 -2.90 -6.14
N GLU A 71 12.73 -2.75 -6.60
CA GLU A 71 12.42 -2.09 -7.88
C GLU A 71 12.87 -0.62 -7.92
N LEU A 72 12.79 0.10 -6.79
CA LEU A 72 13.26 1.49 -6.69
C LEU A 72 14.78 1.60 -6.68
N GLU A 73 15.47 0.65 -6.05
CA GLU A 73 16.93 0.59 -6.00
C GLU A 73 17.55 0.10 -7.32
N GLY A 74 16.73 -0.40 -8.25
CA GLY A 74 17.17 -0.89 -9.55
C GLY A 74 17.79 -2.29 -9.52
N PHE A 75 17.43 -3.10 -8.51
CA PHE A 75 17.82 -4.51 -8.39
C PHE A 75 16.72 -5.45 -8.90
#